data_AF-A0A124I9G5-F1
#
_entry.id   AF-A0A124I9G5-F1
#
_cell.length_a   1.000
_cell.length_b   1.000
_cell.length_c   1.000
_cell.angle_alpha   90.00
_cell.angle_beta   90.00
_cell.angle_gamma   90.00
#
_symmetry.space_group_name_H-M   'P 1'
#
loop_
_entity.id
_entity.type
_entity.pdbx_description
1 polymer ?
#
loop_
_entity_poly.entity_id
_entity_poly.type
_entity_poly.pdbx_seq_one_letter_code
_entity_poly.pdbx_strand_id
1 'polypeptide(L)'
;MAHWLAVRKMPADTPLSKLLDDPRLRADVQKAVDHANEAVSRAESIRAFALVDGEFTEDNGLLTPSMKVKRQAVTGVYAREIEALYGS
;
A
#
# COMPACT_ATOMS: atom_id res chain seq x y z
N MET A 1 -5.97 10.18 -3.33
CA MET A 1 -4.69 10.69 -3.85
C MET A 1 -4.71 12.16 -4.26
N ALA A 2 -5.80 12.68 -4.86
CA ALA A 2 -5.90 14.09 -5.28
C ALA A 2 -5.53 15.11 -4.19
N HIS A 3 -5.93 14.89 -2.93
CA HIS A 3 -5.56 15.76 -1.81
C HIS A 3 -4.06 15.76 -1.50
N TRP A 4 -3.40 14.59 -1.52
CA TRP A 4 -1.96 14.47 -1.30
C TRP A 4 -1.15 15.13 -2.42
N LEU A 5 -1.55 14.92 -3.67
CA LEU A 5 -0.94 15.56 -4.85
C LEU A 5 -1.06 17.10 -4.77
N ALA A 6 -2.22 17.60 -4.38
CA ALA A 6 -2.45 19.04 -4.21
C ALA A 6 -1.58 19.65 -3.10
N VAL A 7 -1.48 18.98 -1.94
CA VAL A 7 -0.61 19.42 -0.83
C VAL A 7 0.87 19.46 -1.25
N ARG A 8 1.29 18.56 -2.14
CA ARG A 8 2.68 18.46 -2.64
C ARG A 8 2.94 19.22 -3.94
N LYS A 9 1.97 20.00 -4.44
CA LYS A 9 2.02 20.72 -5.73
C LYS A 9 2.37 19.82 -6.91
N MET A 10 1.92 18.58 -6.89
CA MET A 10 2.08 17.64 -8.00
C MET A 10 0.83 17.66 -8.90
N PRO A 11 0.99 17.45 -10.22
CA PRO A 11 -0.14 17.36 -11.14
C PRO A 11 -1.12 16.28 -10.67
N ALA A 12 -2.42 16.59 -10.68
CA ALA A 12 -3.47 15.68 -10.20
C ALA A 12 -3.59 14.40 -11.06
N ASP A 13 -3.07 14.47 -12.28
CA ASP A 13 -2.95 13.43 -13.30
C ASP A 13 -1.64 12.63 -13.21
N THR A 14 -0.83 12.82 -12.16
CA THR A 14 0.38 12.01 -11.96
C THR A 14 0.03 10.52 -11.87
N PRO A 15 0.58 9.66 -12.74
CA PRO A 15 0.29 8.23 -12.70
C PRO A 15 0.70 7.63 -11.36
N LEU A 16 -0.15 6.76 -10.81
CA LEU A 16 0.09 6.01 -9.57
C LEU A 16 1.47 5.35 -9.56
N SER A 17 1.85 4.71 -10.67
CA SER A 17 3.16 4.07 -10.85
C SER A 17 4.35 4.99 -10.57
N LYS A 18 4.27 6.28 -10.91
CA LYS A 18 5.33 7.27 -10.59
C LYS A 18 5.35 7.68 -9.12
N LEU A 19 4.25 7.50 -8.41
CA LEU A 19 4.14 7.83 -7.00
C LEU A 19 4.68 6.72 -6.10
N LEU A 20 4.65 5.46 -6.55
CA LEU A 20 5.14 4.31 -5.79
C LEU A 20 6.64 4.41 -5.46
N ASP A 21 7.41 4.97 -6.39
CA ASP A 21 8.84 5.21 -6.23
C ASP A 21 9.15 6.57 -5.55
N ASP A 22 8.12 7.38 -5.24
CA ASP A 22 8.35 8.68 -4.61
C ASP A 22 8.70 8.50 -3.13
N PRO A 23 9.92 8.88 -2.69
CA PRO A 23 10.32 8.72 -1.30
C PRO A 23 9.44 9.54 -0.34
N ARG A 24 8.79 10.61 -0.81
CA ARG A 24 7.88 11.43 -0.01
C ARG A 24 6.57 10.70 0.26
N LEU A 25 6.04 9.96 -0.72
CA LEU A 25 4.84 9.15 -0.51
C LEU A 25 5.15 8.03 0.48
N ARG A 26 6.27 7.33 0.28
CA ARG A 26 6.72 6.29 1.20
C ARG A 26 6.89 6.83 2.62
N ALA A 27 7.47 8.01 2.79
CA ALA A 27 7.64 8.64 4.10
C ALA A 27 6.32 9.01 4.78
N ASP A 28 5.32 9.46 4.02
CA ASP A 28 4.01 9.77 4.60
C ASP A 28 3.24 8.51 5.02
N VAL A 29 3.36 7.42 4.24
CA VAL A 29 2.81 6.11 4.64
C VAL A 29 3.58 5.55 5.84
N GLN A 30 4.91 5.72 5.90
CA GLN A 30 5.72 5.31 7.04
C GLN A 30 5.22 5.95 8.34
N LYS A 31 4.92 7.26 8.35
CA LYS A 31 4.36 7.92 9.55
C LYS A 31 3.05 7.30 10.01
N ALA A 32 2.17 6.92 9.08
CA ALA A 32 0.91 6.25 9.40
C ALA A 32 1.15 4.83 9.96
N VAL A 33 2.12 4.11 9.40
CA VAL A 33 2.55 2.79 9.89
C VAL A 33 3.15 2.89 11.29
N ASP A 34 4.02 3.88 11.53
CA ASP A 34 4.64 4.13 12.84
C ASP A 34 3.56 4.41 13.90
N HIS A 35 2.60 5.28 13.58
CA HIS A 35 1.48 5.57 14.47
C HIS A 35 0.60 4.33 14.73
N ALA A 36 0.32 3.51 13.71
CA ALA A 36 -0.42 2.27 13.90
C ALA A 36 0.33 1.28 14.81
N ASN A 37 1.66 1.22 14.69
CA ASN A 37 2.51 0.37 15.50
C ASN A 37 2.54 0.78 16.99
N GLU A 38 2.23 2.05 17.33
CA GLU A 38 2.10 2.50 18.72
C GLU A 38 0.92 1.83 19.45
N ALA A 39 -0.08 1.35 18.71
CA ALA A 39 -1.31 0.78 19.26
C ALA A 39 -1.25 -0.74 19.51
N VAL A 40 -0.15 -1.40 19.13
CA VAL A 40 -0.03 -2.86 19.15
C VAL A 40 1.27 -3.32 19.81
N SER A 41 1.34 -4.61 20.16
CA SER A 41 2.57 -5.18 20.70
C SER A 41 3.68 -5.25 19.65
N ARG A 42 4.94 -5.39 20.10
CA ARG A 42 6.09 -5.60 19.19
C ARG A 42 5.95 -6.85 18.31
N ALA A 43 5.19 -7.86 18.75
CA ALA A 43 4.96 -9.07 17.97
C ALA A 43 3.97 -8.84 16.81
N GLU A 44 3.05 -7.89 16.99
CA GLU A 44 2.00 -7.55 16.02
C GLU A 44 2.39 -6.36 15.13
N SER A 45 3.52 -5.69 15.42
CA SER A 45 3.95 -4.52 14.67
C SER A 45 4.31 -4.86 13.22
N ILE A 46 3.96 -3.94 12.32
CA ILE A 46 4.31 -3.96 10.91
C ILE A 46 5.82 -3.70 10.79
N ARG A 47 6.57 -4.71 10.36
CA ARG A 47 8.04 -4.64 10.21
C ARG A 47 8.50 -4.07 8.87
N ALA A 48 7.72 -4.31 7.82
CA ALA A 48 8.00 -3.84 6.48
C ALA A 48 6.69 -3.71 5.69
N PHE A 49 6.66 -2.81 4.71
CA PHE A 49 5.54 -2.64 3.79
C PHE A 49 6.04 -2.24 2.39
N ALA A 50 5.22 -2.56 1.40
CA ALA A 50 5.39 -2.14 0.01
C ALA A 50 4.19 -1.29 -0.41
N LEU A 51 4.45 -0.29 -1.25
CA LEU A 51 3.39 0.41 -1.98
C LEU A 51 3.21 -0.33 -3.30
N VAL A 52 1.98 -0.63 -3.66
CA VAL A 52 1.64 -1.38 -4.87
C VAL A 52 0.73 -0.55 -5.76
N ASP A 53 0.81 -0.80 -7.08
CA ASP A 53 -0.13 -0.21 -8.03
C ASP A 53 -1.45 -0.98 -8.02
N GLY A 54 -2.52 -0.30 -8.41
CA GLY A 54 -3.86 -0.86 -8.54
C GLY A 54 -4.71 -0.76 -7.28
N GLU A 55 -6.01 -0.84 -7.49
CA GLU A 55 -7.04 -0.78 -6.45
C GLU A 55 -7.57 -2.18 -6.18
N PHE A 56 -7.97 -2.47 -4.94
CA PHE A 56 -8.65 -3.73 -4.64
C PHE A 56 -10.14 -3.52 -4.89
N THR A 57 -10.70 -4.22 -5.88
CA THR A 57 -12.12 -4.11 -6.23
C THR A 57 -12.77 -5.49 -6.24
N GLU A 58 -14.10 -5.51 -6.25
CA GLU A 58 -14.83 -6.75 -6.48
C GLU A 58 -14.61 -7.22 -7.93
N ASP A 59 -14.66 -6.28 -8.89
CA ASP A 59 -14.55 -6.54 -10.33
C ASP A 59 -13.23 -7.22 -10.73
N ASN A 60 -12.10 -6.80 -10.13
CA ASN A 60 -10.81 -7.44 -10.36
C ASN A 60 -10.57 -8.68 -9.48
N GLY A 61 -11.58 -9.09 -8.72
CA GLY A 61 -11.56 -10.30 -7.91
C GLY A 61 -10.68 -10.23 -6.67
N LEU A 62 -10.19 -9.05 -6.29
CA LEU A 62 -9.35 -8.88 -5.09
C LEU A 62 -10.17 -8.70 -3.81
N LEU A 63 -11.43 -8.28 -3.93
CA LEU A 63 -12.38 -8.20 -2.83
C LEU A 63 -13.52 -9.22 -2.98
N THR A 64 -14.10 -9.61 -1.85
CA THR A 64 -15.42 -10.26 -1.79
C THR A 64 -16.52 -9.22 -2.05
N PRO A 65 -17.75 -9.64 -2.39
CA PRO A 65 -18.90 -8.73 -2.45
C PRO A 65 -19.19 -8.00 -1.13
N SER A 66 -18.66 -8.53 -0.02
CA SER A 66 -18.71 -7.90 1.31
C SER A 66 -17.47 -7.03 1.63
N MET A 67 -16.71 -6.62 0.62
CA MET A 67 -15.51 -5.76 0.73
C MET A 67 -14.36 -6.35 1.55
N LYS A 68 -14.34 -7.67 1.78
CA LYS A 68 -13.21 -8.34 2.45
C LYS A 68 -12.13 -8.69 1.45
N VAL A 69 -10.87 -8.58 1.86
CA VAL A 69 -9.72 -8.95 1.03
C VAL A 69 -9.69 -10.46 0.76
N LYS A 70 -9.63 -10.85 -0.52
CA LYS A 70 -9.40 -12.23 -0.94
C LYS A 70 -7.90 -12.52 -0.93
N ARG A 71 -7.39 -12.95 0.24
CA ARG A 71 -5.95 -13.11 0.50
C ARG A 71 -5.20 -13.90 -0.58
N GLN A 72 -5.73 -15.04 -1.02
CA GLN A 72 -5.11 -15.88 -2.05
C GLN A 72 -4.94 -15.13 -3.39
N ALA A 73 -5.96 -14.38 -3.82
CA ALA A 73 -5.92 -13.61 -5.05
C ALA A 73 -4.90 -12.46 -4.96
N VAL A 74 -4.93 -11.71 -3.85
CA VAL A 74 -3.97 -10.62 -3.60
C VAL A 74 -2.54 -11.13 -3.53
N THR A 75 -2.29 -12.23 -2.81
CA THR A 75 -0.95 -12.83 -2.73
C THR A 75 -0.46 -13.30 -4.09
N GLY A 76 -1.33 -13.82 -4.96
CA GLY A 76 -0.96 -14.18 -6.33
C GLY A 76 -0.62 -12.97 -7.20
N VAL A 77 -1.43 -11.91 -7.16
CA VAL A 77 -1.23 -10.69 -7.95
C VAL A 77 0.05 -9.96 -7.54
N TYR A 78 0.32 -9.85 -6.24
CA TYR A 78 1.46 -9.11 -5.68
C TYR A 78 2.56 -10.02 -5.14
N ALA A 79 2.71 -11.21 -5.73
CA ALA A 79 3.67 -12.21 -5.25
C ALA A 79 5.11 -11.67 -5.24
N ARG A 80 5.48 -10.88 -6.26
CA ARG A 80 6.82 -10.30 -6.40
C ARG A 80 7.13 -9.28 -5.30
N GLU A 81 6.18 -8.39 -5.02
CA GLU A 81 6.32 -7.36 -4.00
C GLU A 81 6.35 -7.98 -2.60
N ILE A 82 5.54 -9.01 -2.37
CA ILE A 82 5.57 -9.78 -1.12
C ILE A 82 6.92 -10.49 -0.97
N GLU A 83 7.40 -11.17 -2.01
CA GLU A 83 8.71 -11.84 -1.99
C GLU A 83 9.84 -10.84 -1.69
N ALA A 84 9.82 -9.65 -2.30
CA ALA A 84 10.81 -8.60 -2.05
C ALA A 84 10.84 -8.12 -0.58
N LEU A 85 9.72 -8.21 0.15
CA LEU A 85 9.67 -7.87 1.58
C LEU A 85 10.31 -8.93 2.48
N TYR A 86 10.33 -10.19 2.05
CA TYR A 86 10.83 -11.34 2.83
C TYR A 86 12.18 -11.87 2.35
N GLY A 87 12.57 -11.59 1.11
CA GLY A 87 13.80 -12.08 0.48
C GLY A 87 15.06 -11.29 0.82
N SER A 88 14.99 -10.34 1.76
CA SER A 88 16.13 -9.57 2.27
C SER A 88 16.64 -10.10 3.61
#